data_AF-A0AAD1AGQ1-F1
#
_entry.id   AF-A0AAD1AGQ1-F1
#
_cell.length_a   1.000
_cell.length_b   1.000
_cell.length_c   1.000
_cell.angle_alpha   90.00
_cell.angle_beta   90.00
_cell.angle_gamma   90.00
#
_symmetry.space_group_name_H-M   'P 1'
#
loop_
_entity.id
_entity.type
_entity.pdbx_description
1 polymer ?
#
loop_
_entity_poly.entity_id
_entity_poly.type
_entity_poly.pdbx_seq_one_letter_code
_entity_poly.pdbx_strand_id
1 'polypeptide(L)'
;MKNSRAFRIGARVWAGAGLLLIAALYLLAAGGVDSAEGAQFAAGVSVSQGAVMRTLAALDVAAGVWVLVRPRSYAGLTAAGVAVVSLWLAPRLRASALVDIGPVDLDIRFVTHPLEVSVVVAGLAVTAFWMTRHRSARARARQGS
;
A
#
# COMPACT_ATOMS: atom_id res chain seq x y z
N MET A 1 -21.17 12.42 -11.15
CA MET A 1 -21.08 11.90 -9.77
C MET A 1 -21.47 13.00 -8.79
N LYS A 2 -22.56 12.84 -8.03
CA LYS A 2 -23.17 13.92 -7.22
C LYS A 2 -22.31 14.43 -6.04
N ASN A 3 -21.19 13.79 -5.69
CA ASN A 3 -20.31 14.29 -4.61
C ASN A 3 -18.83 13.90 -4.78
N SER A 4 -18.12 14.60 -5.68
CA SER A 4 -16.68 14.35 -5.96
C SER A 4 -15.76 14.60 -4.76
N ARG A 5 -16.16 15.48 -3.83
CA ARG A 5 -15.41 15.77 -2.60
C ARG A 5 -15.43 14.59 -1.64
N ALA A 6 -16.59 13.96 -1.44
CA ALA A 6 -16.74 12.79 -0.58
C ALA A 6 -15.94 11.60 -1.13
N PHE A 7 -16.03 11.33 -2.42
CA PHE A 7 -15.26 10.26 -3.07
C PHE A 7 -13.75 10.41 -2.87
N ARG A 8 -13.22 11.64 -3.00
CA ARG A 8 -11.80 11.92 -2.79
C ARG A 8 -11.35 11.66 -1.35
N ILE A 9 -12.14 12.12 -0.38
CA ILE A 9 -11.82 11.92 1.03
C ILE A 9 -11.87 10.43 1.36
N GLY A 10 -12.90 9.73 0.89
CA GLY A 10 -13.04 8.28 1.05
C GLY A 10 -11.86 7.52 0.45
N ALA A 11 -11.51 7.78 -0.82
CA ALA A 11 -10.38 7.12 -1.48
C ALA A 11 -9.05 7.38 -0.78
N ARG A 12 -8.83 8.60 -0.27
CA ARG A 12 -7.63 8.94 0.52
C ARG A 12 -7.58 8.18 1.84
N VAL A 13 -8.68 8.21 2.59
CA VAL A 13 -8.76 7.53 3.89
C VAL A 13 -8.59 6.03 3.69
N TRP A 14 -9.19 5.45 2.65
CA TRP A 14 -9.04 4.05 2.29
C TRP A 14 -7.59 3.68 1.95
N ALA A 15 -6.94 4.44 1.07
CA ALA A 15 -5.54 4.19 0.70
C ALA A 15 -4.61 4.30 1.92
N GLY A 16 -4.81 5.30 2.78
CA GLY A 16 -3.99 5.48 3.97
C GLY A 16 -4.24 4.42 5.05
N ALA A 17 -5.49 4.23 5.45
CA ALA A 17 -5.87 3.25 6.47
C ALA A 17 -5.61 1.81 6.02
N GLY A 18 -5.80 1.51 4.74
CA GLY A 18 -5.48 0.21 4.14
C GLY A 18 -4.00 -0.13 4.30
N LEU A 19 -3.10 0.81 3.99
CA LEU A 19 -1.66 0.62 4.22
C LEU A 19 -1.32 0.40 5.69
N LEU A 20 -1.91 1.18 6.61
CA LEU A 20 -1.67 0.99 8.04
C LEU A 20 -2.14 -0.39 8.54
N LEU A 21 -3.28 -0.86 8.02
CA LEU A 21 -3.78 -2.20 8.34
C LEU A 21 -2.86 -3.29 7.78
N ILE A 22 -2.42 -3.17 6.53
CA ILE A 22 -1.45 -4.10 5.91
C ILE A 22 -0.15 -4.13 6.72
N ALA A 23 0.36 -2.97 7.13
CA ALA A 23 1.56 -2.88 7.95
C ALA A 23 1.43 -3.62 9.29
N ALA A 24 0.29 -3.43 9.97
CA ALA A 24 0.02 -4.12 11.23
C ALA A 24 0.00 -5.64 11.04
N LEU A 25 -0.66 -6.13 9.99
CA LEU A 25 -0.69 -7.56 9.65
C LEU A 25 0.71 -8.09 9.37
N TYR A 26 1.53 -7.37 8.59
CA TYR A 26 2.91 -7.76 8.31
C TYR A 26 3.78 -7.84 9.58
N LEU A 27 3.62 -6.90 10.52
CA LEU A 27 4.36 -6.94 11.78
C LEU A 27 3.96 -8.13 12.65
N LEU A 28 2.66 -8.44 12.73
CA LEU A 28 2.16 -9.57 13.51
C LEU A 28 2.67 -10.91 12.95
N ALA A 29 2.69 -11.05 11.62
CA ALA A 29 3.09 -12.29 10.98
C ALA A 29 4.60 -12.47 10.81
N ALA A 30 5.40 -11.39 10.85
CA ALA A 30 6.83 -11.43 10.57
C ALA A 30 7.60 -12.38 11.49
N GLY A 31 7.24 -12.46 12.77
CA GLY A 31 7.91 -13.33 13.75
C GLY A 31 7.80 -14.82 13.40
N GLY A 32 6.70 -15.24 12.78
CA GLY A 32 6.48 -16.64 12.39
C GLY A 32 7.33 -17.10 11.20
N VAL A 33 8.00 -16.19 10.51
CA VAL A 33 8.77 -16.47 9.29
C VAL A 33 10.19 -15.87 9.32
N ASP A 34 10.72 -15.63 10.52
CA ASP A 34 12.08 -15.12 10.70
C ASP A 34 13.17 -16.09 10.26
N SER A 35 12.94 -17.39 10.47
CA SER A 35 13.84 -18.46 10.03
C SER A 35 13.64 -18.86 8.57
N ALA A 36 12.57 -18.38 7.92
CA ALA A 36 12.28 -18.72 6.54
C ALA A 36 13.15 -17.90 5.59
N GLU A 37 13.72 -18.59 4.60
CA GLU A 37 14.32 -17.91 3.46
C GLU A 37 13.25 -17.06 2.75
N GLY A 38 13.52 -15.76 2.64
CA GLY A 38 12.64 -14.81 1.99
C GLY A 38 13.01 -14.58 0.54
N ALA A 39 13.14 -13.31 0.16
CA ALA A 39 13.48 -12.92 -1.19
C ALA A 39 14.98 -13.08 -1.46
N GLN A 40 15.32 -13.79 -2.54
CA GLN A 40 16.66 -13.81 -3.10
C GLN A 40 16.81 -12.59 -4.03
N PHE A 41 17.75 -11.72 -3.69
CA PHE A 41 18.09 -10.53 -4.47
C PHE A 41 19.22 -10.83 -5.45
N ALA A 42 19.39 -9.95 -6.44
CA ALA A 42 20.53 -10.02 -7.36
C ALA A 42 21.85 -10.01 -6.57
N ALA A 43 22.87 -10.70 -7.10
CA ALA A 43 24.17 -10.94 -6.44
C ALA A 43 24.16 -11.96 -5.28
N GLY A 44 23.13 -12.81 -5.18
CA GLY A 44 23.13 -13.95 -4.26
C GLY A 44 22.81 -13.60 -2.80
N VAL A 45 22.40 -12.36 -2.53
CA VAL A 45 21.98 -11.93 -1.19
C VAL A 45 20.58 -12.45 -0.92
N SER A 46 20.42 -13.31 0.09
CA SER A 46 19.13 -13.71 0.63
C SER A 46 18.80 -12.90 1.88
N VAL A 47 17.55 -12.47 1.98
CA VAL A 47 17.01 -11.81 3.18
C VAL A 47 15.90 -12.69 3.73
N SER A 48 15.83 -12.85 5.05
CA SER A 48 14.76 -13.64 5.67
C SER A 48 13.39 -13.05 5.36
N GLN A 49 12.38 -13.92 5.26
CA GLN A 49 11.02 -13.51 4.96
C GLN A 49 10.49 -12.53 6.02
N GLY A 50 10.77 -12.77 7.29
CA GLY A 50 10.40 -11.87 8.38
C GLY A 50 11.03 -10.49 8.26
N ALA A 51 12.30 -10.38 7.82
CA ALA A 51 12.95 -9.09 7.61
C ALA A 51 12.32 -8.33 6.42
N VAL A 52 11.96 -9.05 5.35
CA VAL A 52 11.23 -8.48 4.22
C VAL A 52 9.89 -7.91 4.68
N MET A 53 9.12 -8.66 5.46
CA MET A 53 7.80 -8.23 5.95
C MET A 53 7.87 -7.01 6.87
N ARG A 54 8.87 -6.93 7.77
CA ARG A 54 9.08 -5.73 8.59
C ARG A 54 9.44 -4.50 7.75
N THR A 55 10.24 -4.70 6.71
CA THR A 55 10.61 -3.62 5.79
C THR A 55 9.39 -3.10 5.03
N LEU A 56 8.55 -4.00 4.50
CA LEU A 56 7.29 -3.62 3.86
C LEU A 56 6.37 -2.89 4.85
N ALA A 57 6.22 -3.40 6.07
CA ALA A 57 5.42 -2.73 7.09
C ALA A 57 5.91 -1.30 7.38
N ALA A 58 7.21 -1.07 7.46
CA ALA A 58 7.76 0.27 7.67
C ALA A 58 7.44 1.21 6.50
N LEU A 59 7.55 0.72 5.26
CA LEU A 59 7.18 1.47 4.05
C LEU A 59 5.68 1.79 4.02
N ASP A 60 4.83 0.82 4.37
CA ASP A 60 3.39 0.96 4.44
C ASP A 60 2.97 1.98 5.51
N VAL A 61 3.60 1.97 6.69
CA VAL A 61 3.36 2.99 7.73
C VAL A 61 3.73 4.37 7.21
N ALA A 62 4.94 4.52 6.64
CA ALA A 62 5.41 5.81 6.14
C ALA A 62 4.48 6.36 5.05
N ALA A 63 4.11 5.52 4.07
CA ALA A 63 3.22 5.89 2.98
C ALA A 63 1.79 6.16 3.47
N GLY A 64 1.26 5.32 4.36
CA GLY A 64 -0.07 5.45 4.94
C GLY A 64 -0.23 6.75 5.74
N VAL A 65 0.71 7.04 6.64
CA VAL A 65 0.75 8.31 7.40
C VAL A 65 0.87 9.49 6.45
N TRP A 66 1.75 9.42 5.45
CA TRP A 66 1.92 10.50 4.47
C TRP A 66 0.61 10.80 3.74
N VAL A 67 -0.09 9.78 3.24
CA VAL A 67 -1.39 9.93 2.54
C VAL A 67 -2.44 10.57 3.43
N LEU A 68 -2.52 10.17 4.70
CA LEU A 68 -3.51 10.69 5.65
C LEU A 68 -3.22 12.15 6.02
N VAL A 69 -1.96 12.48 6.29
CA VAL A 69 -1.53 13.82 6.73
C VAL A 69 -1.53 14.81 5.57
N ARG A 70 -0.97 14.44 4.40
CA ARG A 70 -0.70 15.40 3.30
C ARG A 70 -1.34 14.97 1.98
N PRO A 71 -2.53 15.50 1.63
CA PRO A 71 -3.29 15.07 0.45
C PRO A 71 -2.78 15.70 -0.86
N ARG A 72 -1.59 15.29 -1.32
CA ARG A 72 -1.03 15.65 -2.64
C ARG A 72 -1.04 14.44 -3.60
N SER A 73 -0.98 14.69 -4.91
CA SER A 73 -0.83 13.64 -5.94
C SER A 73 0.33 12.69 -5.65
N TYR A 74 1.46 13.23 -5.22
CA TYR A 74 2.65 12.44 -4.87
C TYR A 74 2.36 11.41 -3.77
N ALA A 75 1.52 11.74 -2.79
CA ALA A 75 1.19 10.80 -1.71
C ALA A 75 0.37 9.61 -2.22
N GLY A 76 -0.61 9.87 -3.11
CA GLY A 76 -1.39 8.80 -3.74
C GLY A 76 -0.54 7.88 -4.62
N LEU A 77 0.44 8.44 -5.33
CA LEU A 77 1.44 7.67 -6.08
C LEU A 77 2.35 6.86 -5.17
N THR A 78 2.81 7.42 -4.06
CA THR A 78 3.62 6.68 -3.07
C THR A 78 2.86 5.49 -2.53
N ALA A 79 1.60 5.66 -2.13
CA ALA A 79 0.77 4.55 -1.65
C ALA A 79 0.56 3.45 -2.69
N ALA A 80 0.23 3.83 -3.93
CA ALA A 80 0.11 2.86 -5.02
C ALA A 80 1.45 2.17 -5.32
N GLY A 81 2.56 2.92 -5.28
CA GLY A 81 3.89 2.40 -5.53
C GLY A 81 4.32 1.36 -4.49
N VAL A 82 4.12 1.65 -3.20
CA VAL A 82 4.45 0.69 -2.13
C VAL A 82 3.59 -0.56 -2.26
N ALA A 83 2.28 -0.43 -2.47
CA ALA A 83 1.40 -1.58 -2.66
C ALA A 83 1.77 -2.42 -3.90
N VAL A 84 2.22 -1.80 -5.00
CA VAL A 84 2.74 -2.52 -6.17
C VAL A 84 4.04 -3.27 -5.84
N VAL A 85 4.94 -2.66 -5.06
CA VAL A 85 6.18 -3.32 -4.62
C VAL A 85 5.84 -4.54 -3.77
N SER A 86 4.89 -4.43 -2.84
CA SER A 86 4.42 -5.56 -2.01
C SER A 86 3.83 -6.68 -2.87
N LEU A 87 2.92 -6.35 -3.80
CA LEU A 87 2.34 -7.32 -4.75
C LEU A 87 3.39 -7.98 -5.66
N TRP A 88 4.43 -7.24 -6.04
CA TRP A 88 5.52 -7.81 -6.82
C TRP A 88 6.35 -8.80 -5.98
N LEU A 89 6.54 -8.51 -4.69
CA LEU A 89 7.32 -9.33 -3.77
C LEU A 89 6.57 -10.58 -3.29
N ALA A 90 5.25 -10.52 -3.18
CA ALA A 90 4.36 -11.59 -2.79
C ALA A 90 4.71 -13.00 -3.33
N PRO A 91 4.85 -13.22 -4.66
CA PRO A 91 5.18 -14.53 -5.20
C PRO A 91 6.58 -15.04 -4.83
N ARG A 92 7.44 -14.19 -4.26
CA ARG A 92 8.78 -14.57 -3.76
C ARG A 92 8.77 -15.01 -2.30
N LEU A 93 7.68 -14.78 -1.56
CA LEU A 93 7.53 -15.19 -0.16
C LEU A 93 6.98 -16.63 -0.12
N ARG A 94 7.85 -17.60 0.17
CA ARG A 94 7.51 -19.03 0.07
C ARG A 94 6.84 -19.59 1.32
N ALA A 95 7.19 -19.09 2.50
CA ALA A 95 6.62 -19.58 3.75
C ALA A 95 5.26 -18.94 4.04
N SER A 96 4.36 -19.71 4.65
CA SER A 96 3.08 -19.19 5.12
C SER A 96 3.27 -18.25 6.30
N ALA A 97 2.69 -17.06 6.20
CA ALA A 97 2.77 -16.01 7.19
C ALA A 97 1.56 -16.11 8.13
N LEU A 98 1.61 -17.10 9.02
CA LEU A 98 0.49 -17.43 9.90
C LEU A 98 0.40 -16.46 11.08
N VAL A 99 -0.82 -16.02 11.39
CA VAL A 99 -1.17 -15.32 12.62
C VAL A 99 -2.22 -16.14 13.34
N ASP A 100 -1.91 -16.50 14.58
CA ASP A 100 -2.84 -17.16 15.49
C ASP A 100 -3.97 -16.18 15.86
N ILE A 101 -5.21 -16.52 15.49
CA ILE A 101 -6.42 -15.77 15.84
C ILE A 101 -7.28 -16.51 16.87
N GLY A 102 -6.72 -17.52 17.54
CA GLY A 102 -7.33 -18.34 18.59
C GLY A 102 -7.65 -19.75 18.10
N PRO A 103 -8.81 -19.98 17.47
CA PRO A 103 -9.21 -21.33 17.06
C PRO A 103 -8.60 -21.80 15.73
N VAL A 104 -7.98 -20.90 14.95
CA VAL A 104 -7.45 -21.18 13.61
C VAL A 104 -6.23 -20.27 13.35
N ASP A 105 -5.25 -20.76 12.59
CA ASP A 105 -4.17 -19.93 12.05
C ASP A 105 -4.58 -19.30 10.72
N LEU A 106 -4.52 -17.96 10.64
CA LEU A 106 -4.81 -17.21 9.41
C LEU A 106 -3.50 -16.87 8.70
N ASP A 107 -3.33 -17.35 7.47
CA ASP A 107 -2.28 -16.82 6.60
C ASP A 107 -2.67 -15.40 6.15
N ILE A 108 -1.95 -14.41 6.67
CA ILE A 108 -2.28 -12.99 6.46
C ILE A 108 -2.26 -12.60 4.99
N ARG A 109 -1.58 -13.37 4.14
CA ARG A 109 -1.49 -13.12 2.69
C ARG A 109 -2.87 -13.12 2.03
N PHE A 110 -3.80 -13.95 2.49
CA PHE A 110 -5.19 -13.94 1.99
C PHE A 110 -5.91 -12.62 2.23
N VAL A 111 -5.48 -11.85 3.23
CA VAL A 111 -6.06 -10.55 3.59
C VAL A 111 -5.26 -9.40 2.96
N THR A 112 -3.93 -9.46 3.01
CA THR A 112 -3.08 -8.36 2.54
C THR A 112 -3.14 -8.19 1.02
N HIS A 113 -3.19 -9.26 0.22
CA HIS A 113 -3.16 -9.12 -1.24
C HIS A 113 -4.40 -8.40 -1.81
N PRO A 114 -5.64 -8.76 -1.44
CA PRO A 114 -6.81 -7.98 -1.86
C PRO A 114 -6.77 -6.53 -1.37
N LEU A 115 -6.26 -6.30 -0.15
CA LEU A 115 -6.11 -4.95 0.39
C LEU A 115 -5.12 -4.14 -0.44
N GLU A 116 -3.96 -4.70 -0.78
CA GLU A 116 -2.94 -4.05 -1.62
C GLU A 116 -3.52 -3.65 -2.97
N VAL A 117 -4.24 -4.54 -3.65
CA VAL A 117 -4.92 -4.22 -4.92
C VAL A 117 -5.89 -3.05 -4.72
N SER A 118 -6.68 -3.07 -3.64
CA SER A 118 -7.63 -1.97 -3.35
C SER A 118 -6.93 -0.64 -3.06
N VAL A 119 -5.78 -0.67 -2.40
CA VAL A 119 -4.93 0.50 -2.11
C VAL A 119 -4.33 1.05 -3.41
N VAL A 120 -3.89 0.20 -4.33
CA VAL A 120 -3.42 0.62 -5.67
C VAL A 120 -4.53 1.38 -6.39
N VAL A 121 -5.73 0.81 -6.47
CA VAL A 121 -6.88 1.45 -7.13
C VAL A 121 -7.23 2.79 -6.47
N ALA A 122 -7.28 2.84 -5.15
CA ALA A 122 -7.58 4.06 -4.40
C ALA A 122 -6.50 5.14 -4.58
N GLY A 123 -5.21 4.76 -4.51
CA GLY A 123 -4.07 5.66 -4.71
C GLY A 123 -4.01 6.23 -6.12
N LEU A 124 -4.27 5.41 -7.14
CA LEU A 124 -4.37 5.85 -8.53
C LEU A 124 -5.56 6.79 -8.75
N ALA A 125 -6.71 6.52 -8.14
CA ALA A 125 -7.88 7.39 -8.21
C ALA A 125 -7.60 8.78 -7.61
N VAL A 126 -6.93 8.84 -6.45
CA VAL A 126 -6.49 10.10 -5.82
C VAL A 126 -5.53 10.87 -6.73
N THR A 127 -4.61 10.14 -7.38
CA THR A 127 -3.61 10.73 -8.29
C THR A 127 -4.25 11.31 -9.55
N ALA A 128 -5.09 10.52 -10.24
CA ALA A 128 -5.78 10.94 -11.46
C ALA A 128 -6.65 12.18 -11.22
N PHE A 129 -7.31 12.26 -10.08
CA PHE A 129 -8.07 13.43 -9.67
C PHE A 129 -7.20 14.69 -9.56
N TRP A 130 -6.04 14.60 -8.92
CA TRP A 130 -5.16 15.76 -8.77
C TRP A 130 -4.57 16.22 -10.09
N MET A 131 -4.19 15.29 -10.98
CA MET A 131 -3.65 15.61 -12.31
C MET A 131 -4.69 16.31 -13.20
N THR A 132 -5.94 15.83 -13.19
CA THR A 132 -7.03 16.43 -13.97
C THR A 132 -7.38 17.84 -13.49
N ARG A 133 -7.36 18.09 -12.17
CA ARG A 133 -7.58 19.43 -11.61
C ARG A 133 -6.58 20.47 -12.13
N HIS A 134 -5.31 20.12 -12.25
CA HIS A 134 -4.29 21.04 -12.79
C HIS A 134 -4.52 21.37 -14.26
N ARG A 135 -4.99 20.41 -15.06
CA ARG A 135 -5.33 20.65 -16.48
C ARG A 135 -6.52 21.59 -16.61
N SER A 136 -7.58 21.40 -15.83
CA SER A 136 -8.74 22.28 -15.84
C SER A 136 -8.42 23.70 -15.39
N ALA A 137 -7.55 23.87 -14.38
CA ALA A 137 -7.09 25.18 -13.93
C ALA A 137 -6.27 25.91 -15.01
N ARG A 138 -5.37 25.19 -15.69
CA ARG A 138 -4.58 25.74 -16.81
C ARG A 138 -5.44 26.07 -18.03
N ALA A 139 -6.45 25.26 -18.34
CA ALA A 139 -7.37 25.52 -19.44
C ALA A 139 -8.20 26.79 -19.23
N ARG A 140 -8.70 27.02 -18.01
CA ARG A 140 -9.43 28.25 -17.66
C ARG A 140 -8.55 29.49 -17.71
N ALA A 141 -7.30 29.38 -17.25
CA ALA A 141 -6.34 30.49 -17.33
C ALA A 141 -6.00 30.91 -18.77
N ARG A 142 -6.10 29.99 -19.74
CA ARG A 142 -5.89 30.26 -21.18
C ARG A 142 -7.14 30.78 -21.92
N GLN A 143 -8.33 30.63 -21.35
CA GLN A 143 -9.58 31.16 -21.92
C GLN A 143 -9.92 32.58 -21.45
N GLY A 144 -9.23 33.07 -20.42
CA GLY A 144 -9.38 34.43 -19.89
C GLY A 144 -8.29 35.40 -20.34
N SER A 145 -7.46 35.03 -21.32
CA SER A 145 -6.44 35.85 -21.99
C SER A 145 -6.78 36.02 -23.45
#